data_AF-A0A090R0A3-F1
#
_entry.id   AF-A0A090R0A3-F1
#
_cell.length_a   1.000
_cell.length_b   1.000
_cell.length_c   1.000
_cell.angle_alpha   90.00
_cell.angle_beta   90.00
_cell.angle_gamma   90.00
#
_symmetry.space_group_name_H-M   'P 1'
#
loop_
_entity.id
_entity.type
_entity.pdbx_description
1 polymer ?
#
loop_
_entity_poly.entity_id
_entity_poly.type
_entity_poly.pdbx_seq_one_letter_code
_entity_poly.pdbx_strand_id
1 'polypeptide(L)'
;MSTPLSIHQAMQAAPIAIVDDPMEVRLARLTDDYVIRMQRDFCETYGEEEGWQLFTEYLARGMFSIRKRLGLERYEELLATQQAAVQTMQVTGSLDGHEAWLKPLLEQYYDPMYTYQLSKKADRIVFRGDYATVREWLAAR
;
A
#
# COMPACT_ATOMS: atom_id res chain seq x y z
N MET A 1 -15.59 10.93 -9.31
CA MET A 1 -15.54 11.26 -10.76
C MET A 1 -15.33 9.96 -11.52
N SER A 2 -16.11 9.69 -12.57
CA SER A 2 -15.89 8.52 -13.43
C SER A 2 -14.88 8.87 -14.53
N THR A 3 -13.99 7.93 -14.86
CA THR A 3 -13.06 8.06 -15.99
C THR A 3 -13.86 8.14 -17.29
N PRO A 4 -13.59 9.12 -18.19
CA PRO A 4 -14.24 9.22 -19.50
C PRO A 4 -14.20 7.88 -20.25
N LEU A 5 -15.30 7.53 -20.94
CA LEU A 5 -15.44 6.24 -21.61
C LEU A 5 -14.30 5.99 -22.63
N SER A 6 -13.89 7.02 -23.35
CA SER A 6 -12.78 6.96 -24.31
C SER A 6 -11.46 6.59 -23.64
N ILE A 7 -11.15 7.17 -22.48
CA ILE A 7 -9.96 6.85 -21.69
C ILE A 7 -10.07 5.42 -21.14
N HIS A 8 -11.23 5.04 -20.60
CA HIS A 8 -11.44 3.68 -20.10
C HIS A 8 -11.20 2.64 -21.20
N GLN A 9 -11.76 2.85 -22.40
CA GLN A 9 -11.55 1.96 -23.55
C GLN A 9 -10.09 1.86 -23.96
N ALA A 10 -9.36 2.99 -24.01
CA ALA A 10 -7.93 3.01 -24.30
C ALA A 10 -7.13 2.20 -23.26
N MET A 11 -7.45 2.32 -21.96
CA MET A 11 -6.80 1.55 -20.89
C MET A 11 -7.05 0.03 -21.00
N GLN A 12 -8.17 -0.38 -21.61
CA GLN A 12 -8.46 -1.81 -21.84
C GLN A 12 -7.62 -2.40 -22.99
N ALA A 13 -7.01 -1.59 -23.84
CA ALA A 13 -6.16 -2.07 -24.94
C ALA A 13 -4.68 -1.77 -24.73
N ALA A 14 -4.34 -0.85 -23.82
CA ALA A 14 -2.97 -0.38 -23.62
C ALA A 14 -1.99 -1.50 -23.21
N PRO A 15 -0.77 -1.50 -23.75
CA PRO A 15 0.33 -2.32 -23.24
C PRO A 15 0.62 -2.00 -21.77
N ILE A 16 1.07 -3.00 -21.02
CA ILE A 16 1.37 -2.92 -19.60
C ILE A 16 2.86 -3.15 -19.38
N ALA A 17 3.51 -2.21 -18.69
CA ALA A 17 4.79 -2.43 -18.04
C ALA A 17 4.55 -2.62 -16.53
N ILE A 18 5.19 -3.62 -15.94
CA ILE A 18 5.05 -3.95 -14.51
C ILE A 18 6.28 -3.45 -13.77
N VAL A 19 6.05 -2.65 -12.73
CA VAL A 19 7.04 -2.35 -11.69
C VAL A 19 7.01 -3.49 -10.67
N ASP A 20 8.10 -4.24 -10.60
CA ASP A 20 8.30 -5.41 -9.74
C ASP A 20 9.47 -5.12 -8.78
N ASP A 21 9.27 -4.15 -7.89
CA ASP A 21 10.29 -3.71 -6.92
C ASP A 21 10.51 -4.78 -5.81
N PRO A 22 11.74 -4.92 -5.29
CA PRO A 22 12.03 -5.77 -4.13
C PRO A 22 11.14 -5.47 -2.93
N MET A 23 10.93 -6.46 -2.05
CA MET A 23 10.07 -6.32 -0.87
C MET A 23 10.50 -5.14 0.01
N GLU A 24 11.80 -4.98 0.23
CA GLU A 24 12.39 -3.94 1.06
C GLU A 24 12.07 -2.54 0.52
N VAL A 25 12.12 -2.37 -0.82
CA VAL A 25 11.78 -1.11 -1.48
C VAL A 25 10.29 -0.80 -1.36
N ARG A 26 9.44 -1.83 -1.54
CA ARG A 26 7.98 -1.69 -1.38
C ARG A 26 7.61 -1.34 0.06
N LEU A 27 8.22 -2.00 1.05
CA LEU A 27 8.01 -1.71 2.47
C LEU A 27 8.44 -0.30 2.84
N ALA A 28 9.64 0.12 2.43
CA ALA A 28 10.13 1.48 2.68
C ALA A 28 9.17 2.54 2.11
N ARG A 29 8.67 2.33 0.89
CA ARG A 29 7.68 3.23 0.27
C ARG A 29 6.37 3.28 1.04
N LEU A 30 5.84 2.12 1.45
CA LEU A 30 4.60 2.08 2.23
C LEU A 30 4.74 2.73 3.60
N THR A 31 5.89 2.54 4.26
CA THR A 31 6.18 3.23 5.53
C THR A 31 6.25 4.74 5.33
N ASP A 32 6.91 5.24 4.28
CA ASP A 32 6.93 6.68 4.00
C ASP A 32 5.52 7.22 3.70
N ASP A 33 4.79 6.60 2.78
CA ASP A 33 3.50 7.12 2.28
C ASP A 33 2.37 6.99 3.30
N TYR A 34 2.23 5.82 3.94
CA TYR A 34 1.06 5.48 4.77
C TYR A 34 1.31 5.58 6.27
N VAL A 35 2.56 5.72 6.70
CA VAL A 35 2.88 5.91 8.12
C VAL A 35 3.40 7.31 8.33
N ILE A 36 4.58 7.66 7.80
CA ILE A 36 5.26 8.91 8.11
C ILE A 36 4.49 10.12 7.56
N ARG A 37 4.24 10.14 6.25
CA ARG A 37 3.56 11.27 5.59
C ARG A 37 2.12 11.38 6.09
N MET A 38 1.40 10.27 6.12
CA MET A 38 0.01 10.25 6.55
C MET A 38 -0.15 10.77 7.99
N GLN A 39 0.67 10.28 8.93
CA GLN A 39 0.62 10.75 10.31
C GLN A 39 0.90 12.25 10.41
N ARG A 40 1.96 12.72 9.73
CA ARG A 40 2.28 14.16 9.66
C ARG A 40 1.10 14.96 9.11
N ASP A 41 0.53 14.54 7.99
CA ASP A 41 -0.56 15.26 7.32
C ASP A 41 -1.81 15.33 8.23
N PHE A 42 -2.11 14.27 8.99
CA PHE A 42 -3.18 14.30 10.01
C PHE A 42 -2.87 15.29 11.14
N CYS A 43 -1.67 15.27 11.72
CA CYS A 43 -1.31 16.18 12.82
C CYS A 43 -1.20 17.64 12.35
N GLU A 44 -0.73 17.90 11.13
CA GLU A 44 -0.72 19.24 10.53
C GLU A 44 -2.13 19.78 10.28
N THR A 45 -3.07 18.90 9.90
CA THR A 45 -4.45 19.31 9.55
C THR A 45 -5.34 19.47 10.78
N TYR A 46 -5.23 18.56 11.75
CA TYR A 46 -6.16 18.45 12.88
C TYR A 46 -5.53 18.81 14.24
N GLY A 47 -4.23 19.12 14.27
CA GLY A 47 -3.47 19.30 15.51
C GLY A 47 -2.92 17.98 16.07
N GLU A 48 -1.98 18.06 17.02
CA GLU A 48 -1.21 16.90 17.47
C GLU A 48 -2.11 15.79 18.05
N GLU A 49 -2.89 16.10 19.08
CA GLU A 49 -3.68 15.10 19.81
C GLU A 49 -4.79 14.47 18.94
N GLU A 50 -5.59 15.29 18.27
CA GLU A 50 -6.66 14.81 17.38
C GLU A 50 -6.09 14.14 16.13
N GLY A 51 -4.99 14.65 15.57
CA GLY A 51 -4.32 14.08 14.41
C GLY A 51 -3.84 12.65 14.65
N TRP A 52 -3.23 12.36 15.81
CA TRP A 52 -2.83 11.00 16.17
C TRP A 52 -4.03 10.04 16.29
N GLN A 53 -5.13 10.50 16.89
CA GLN A 53 -6.36 9.71 17.01
C GLN A 53 -6.94 9.38 15.64
N LEU A 54 -7.08 10.39 14.77
CA LEU A 54 -7.62 10.23 13.41
C LEU A 54 -6.72 9.37 12.53
N PHE A 55 -5.40 9.51 12.63
CA PHE A 55 -4.43 8.65 11.94
C PHE A 55 -4.58 7.19 12.35
N THR A 56 -4.65 6.93 13.65
CA THR A 56 -4.82 5.57 14.19
C THR A 56 -6.15 4.95 13.73
N GLU A 57 -7.24 5.72 13.77
CA GLU A 57 -8.54 5.28 13.28
C GLU A 57 -8.54 5.03 11.78
N TYR A 58 -7.86 5.87 10.99
CA TYR A 58 -7.72 5.70 9.55
C TYR A 58 -7.07 4.36 9.21
N LEU A 59 -5.94 4.04 9.85
CA LEU A 59 -5.24 2.77 9.65
C LEU A 59 -6.09 1.57 10.07
N ALA A 60 -6.77 1.65 11.21
CA ALA A 60 -7.65 0.59 11.71
C ALA A 60 -8.84 0.36 10.77
N ARG A 61 -9.46 1.43 10.24
CA ARG A 61 -10.54 1.34 9.25
C ARG A 61 -10.06 0.70 7.94
N GLY A 62 -8.85 1.05 7.50
CA GLY A 62 -8.19 0.42 6.36
C GLY A 62 -8.07 -1.10 6.55
N MET A 63 -7.52 -1.52 7.70
CA MET A 63 -7.38 -2.94 8.08
C MET A 63 -8.75 -3.64 8.16
N PHE A 64 -9.77 -2.99 8.72
CA PHE A 64 -11.12 -3.55 8.83
C PHE A 64 -11.76 -3.81 7.46
N SER A 65 -11.53 -2.92 6.47
CA SER A 65 -12.11 -3.02 5.13
C SER A 65 -11.72 -4.31 4.39
N ILE A 66 -10.57 -4.88 4.74
CA ILE A 66 -10.00 -6.08 4.12
C ILE A 66 -10.18 -7.36 4.95
N ARG A 67 -10.75 -7.25 6.17
CA ARG A 67 -10.96 -8.36 7.12
C ARG A 67 -11.60 -9.60 6.52
N LYS A 68 -12.60 -9.45 5.65
CA LYS A 68 -13.28 -10.60 5.02
C LYS A 68 -12.33 -11.50 4.23
N ARG A 69 -11.27 -10.94 3.64
CA ARG A 69 -10.25 -11.71 2.90
C ARG A 69 -9.14 -12.21 3.80
N LEU A 70 -8.79 -11.46 4.85
CA LEU A 70 -7.78 -11.86 5.83
C LEU A 70 -8.24 -13.05 6.68
N GLY A 71 -9.53 -13.12 7.02
CA GLY A 71 -10.03 -13.95 8.11
C GLY A 71 -10.00 -13.19 9.45
N LEU A 72 -10.85 -13.58 10.41
CA LEU A 72 -11.02 -12.86 11.67
C LEU A 72 -9.75 -12.89 12.54
N GLU A 73 -9.21 -14.08 12.78
CA GLU A 73 -8.01 -14.32 13.60
C GLU A 73 -6.83 -13.46 13.13
N ARG A 74 -6.46 -13.58 11.86
CA ARG A 74 -5.36 -12.81 11.28
C ARG A 74 -5.62 -11.30 11.24
N TYR A 75 -6.88 -10.88 11.05
CA TYR A 75 -7.23 -9.47 11.15
C TYR A 75 -6.96 -8.94 12.57
N GLU A 76 -7.33 -9.68 13.60
CA GLU A 76 -7.09 -9.29 14.99
C GLU A 76 -5.60 -9.20 15.32
N GLU A 77 -4.80 -10.18 14.86
CA GLU A 77 -3.33 -10.18 15.01
C GLU A 77 -2.68 -8.97 14.33
N LEU A 78 -3.05 -8.70 13.07
CA LEU A 78 -2.48 -7.58 12.31
C LEU A 78 -2.93 -6.23 12.86
N LEU A 79 -4.17 -6.11 13.33
CA LEU A 79 -4.65 -4.90 13.98
C LEU A 79 -3.90 -4.63 15.28
N ALA A 80 -3.70 -5.65 16.12
CA ALA A 80 -2.95 -5.50 17.37
C ALA A 80 -1.50 -5.08 17.11
N THR A 81 -0.86 -5.70 16.12
CA THR A 81 0.52 -5.36 15.70
C THR A 81 0.62 -3.94 15.17
N GLN A 82 -0.36 -3.52 14.35
CA GLN A 82 -0.44 -2.15 13.84
C GLN A 82 -0.60 -1.14 14.97
N GLN A 83 -1.51 -1.37 15.91
CA GLN A 83 -1.75 -0.47 17.04
C GLN A 83 -0.53 -0.35 17.95
N ALA A 84 0.17 -1.45 18.23
CA ALA A 84 1.40 -1.43 19.02
C ALA A 84 2.53 -0.64 18.33
N ALA A 85 2.68 -0.79 17.01
CA ALA A 85 3.65 -0.02 16.22
C ALA A 85 3.34 1.48 16.25
N VAL A 86 2.07 1.86 16.02
CA VAL A 86 1.62 3.26 16.07
C VAL A 86 1.83 3.87 17.46
N GLN A 87 1.54 3.12 18.53
CA GLN A 87 1.80 3.58 19.90
C GLN A 87 3.29 3.80 20.15
N THR A 88 4.14 2.89 19.67
CA THR A 88 5.60 3.01 19.79
C THR A 88 6.09 4.26 19.06
N MET A 89 5.61 4.49 17.84
CA MET A 89 5.90 5.69 17.05
C MET A 89 5.45 6.96 17.76
N GLN A 90 4.25 6.97 18.34
CA GLN A 90 3.72 8.14 19.05
C GLN A 90 4.56 8.49 20.29
N VAL A 91 4.99 7.49 21.07
CA VAL A 91 5.72 7.72 22.33
C VAL A 91 7.20 8.03 22.08
N THR A 92 7.82 7.41 21.08
CA THR A 92 9.28 7.40 20.92
C THR A 92 9.77 8.04 19.63
N GLY A 93 8.89 8.24 18.64
CA GLY A 93 9.26 8.60 17.27
C GLY A 93 9.85 7.45 16.45
N SER A 94 10.03 6.25 17.03
CA SER A 94 10.57 5.09 16.31
C SER A 94 9.53 4.46 15.38
N LEU A 95 9.98 4.01 14.21
CA LEU A 95 9.16 3.24 13.26
C LEU A 95 9.18 1.73 13.53
N ASP A 96 9.79 1.31 14.64
CA ASP A 96 9.89 -0.09 15.02
C ASP A 96 8.50 -0.75 15.10
N GLY A 97 8.40 -1.96 14.53
CA GLY A 97 7.17 -2.74 14.50
C GLY A 97 6.26 -2.46 13.30
N HIS A 98 6.46 -1.40 12.52
CA HIS A 98 5.60 -1.15 11.36
C HIS A 98 5.72 -2.22 10.26
N GLU A 99 6.91 -2.79 10.07
CA GLU A 99 7.09 -3.91 9.13
C GLU A 99 6.28 -5.15 9.50
N ALA A 100 6.02 -5.38 10.79
CA ALA A 100 5.37 -6.58 11.29
C ALA A 100 3.89 -6.69 10.87
N TRP A 101 3.25 -5.58 10.52
CA TRP A 101 1.90 -5.58 9.95
C TRP A 101 1.88 -5.24 8.45
N LEU A 102 2.84 -4.45 7.95
CA LEU A 102 2.93 -4.10 6.53
C LEU A 102 3.34 -5.30 5.66
N LYS A 103 4.34 -6.08 6.08
CA LYS A 103 4.86 -7.20 5.29
C LYS A 103 3.81 -8.31 5.12
N PRO A 104 3.17 -8.83 6.18
CA PRO A 104 2.13 -9.84 6.00
C PRO A 104 0.94 -9.32 5.16
N LEU A 105 0.60 -8.04 5.31
CA LEU A 105 -0.46 -7.42 4.54
C LEU A 105 -0.14 -7.40 3.03
N LEU A 106 1.09 -7.06 2.66
CA LEU A 106 1.56 -7.15 1.28
C LEU A 106 1.49 -8.59 0.76
N GLU A 107 2.14 -9.53 1.44
CA GLU A 107 2.30 -10.91 0.96
C GLU A 107 0.97 -11.67 0.90
N GLN A 108 0.05 -11.42 1.82
CA GLN A 108 -1.13 -12.27 2.02
C GLN A 108 -2.40 -11.66 1.42
N TYR A 109 -2.45 -10.34 1.22
CA TYR A 109 -3.63 -9.66 0.67
C TYR A 109 -3.34 -9.01 -0.68
N TYR A 110 -2.32 -8.16 -0.77
CA TYR A 110 -2.08 -7.37 -1.97
C TYR A 110 -1.40 -8.16 -3.09
N ASP A 111 -0.32 -8.90 -2.81
CA ASP A 111 0.44 -9.64 -3.82
C ASP A 111 -0.39 -10.73 -4.53
N PRO A 112 -1.24 -11.53 -3.83
CA PRO A 112 -2.13 -12.48 -4.49
C PRO A 112 -3.19 -11.79 -5.36
N MET A 113 -3.73 -10.66 -4.87
CA MET A 113 -4.70 -9.86 -5.64
C MET A 113 -4.08 -9.30 -6.91
N TYR A 114 -2.88 -8.72 -6.82
CA TYR A 114 -2.16 -8.17 -7.97
C TYR A 114 -1.79 -9.28 -8.96
N THR A 115 -1.25 -10.40 -8.49
CA THR A 115 -0.92 -11.56 -9.34
C THR A 115 -2.14 -12.05 -10.11
N TYR A 116 -3.28 -12.19 -9.45
CA TYR A 116 -4.54 -12.59 -10.10
C TYR A 116 -5.06 -11.56 -11.10
N GLN A 117 -4.93 -10.26 -10.81
CA GLN A 117 -5.35 -9.20 -11.74
C GLN A 117 -4.44 -9.11 -12.96
N LEU A 118 -3.14 -9.34 -12.79
CA LEU A 118 -2.15 -9.35 -13.85
C LEU A 118 -2.28 -10.58 -14.75
N SER A 119 -2.60 -11.75 -14.19
CA SER A 119 -2.79 -12.97 -15.00
C SER A 119 -3.93 -12.83 -16.02
N LYS A 120 -4.98 -12.10 -15.69
CA LYS A 120 -6.09 -11.77 -16.62
C LYS A 120 -5.69 -10.85 -17.78
N LYS A 121 -4.52 -10.23 -17.69
CA LYS A 121 -4.02 -9.23 -18.65
C LYS A 121 -2.66 -9.66 -19.23
N ALA A 122 -2.30 -10.93 -19.09
CA ALA A 122 -0.98 -11.44 -19.39
C ALA A 122 -0.53 -11.09 -20.81
N ASP A 123 -1.43 -11.23 -21.79
CA ASP A 123 -1.16 -10.95 -23.21
C ASP A 123 -0.78 -9.48 -23.50
N ARG A 124 -1.09 -8.56 -22.59
CA ARG A 124 -0.77 -7.13 -22.73
C ARG A 124 0.50 -6.72 -21.99
N ILE A 125 1.10 -7.62 -21.19
CA ILE A 125 2.33 -7.32 -20.46
C ILE A 125 3.48 -7.37 -21.44
N VAL A 126 4.11 -6.22 -21.69
CA VAL A 126 5.21 -6.07 -22.65
C VAL A 126 6.57 -5.84 -21.98
N PHE A 127 6.58 -5.56 -20.68
CA PHE A 127 7.80 -5.34 -19.91
C PHE A 127 7.59 -5.58 -18.41
N ARG A 128 8.65 -5.99 -17.72
CA ARG A 128 8.70 -6.14 -16.26
C ARG A 128 10.10 -5.83 -15.77
N GLY A 129 10.20 -5.01 -14.72
CA GLY A 129 11.46 -4.69 -14.05
C GLY A 129 11.20 -3.87 -12.81
N ASP A 130 12.25 -3.50 -12.09
CA ASP A 130 12.13 -2.51 -11.01
C ASP A 130 11.73 -1.13 -11.57
N TYR A 131 11.44 -0.19 -10.68
CA TYR A 131 11.01 1.15 -11.08
C TYR A 131 12.00 1.83 -12.03
N ALA A 132 13.30 1.72 -11.77
CA ALA A 132 14.34 2.35 -12.57
C ALA A 132 14.35 1.81 -14.00
N THR A 133 14.31 0.48 -14.14
CA THR A 133 14.34 -0.20 -15.43
C THR A 133 13.05 0.04 -16.23
N VAL A 134 11.89 0.05 -15.57
CA VAL A 134 10.61 0.39 -16.22
C VAL A 134 10.64 1.83 -16.73
N ARG A 135 11.16 2.77 -15.94
CA ARG A 135 11.30 4.17 -16.34
C ARG A 135 12.22 4.33 -17.54
N GLU A 136 13.36 3.66 -17.54
CA GLU A 136 14.30 3.68 -18.68
C GLU A 136 13.67 3.09 -19.94
N TRP A 137 12.97 1.97 -19.81
CA TRP A 137 12.25 1.35 -20.92
C TRP A 137 11.15 2.26 -21.49
N LEU A 138 10.45 3.01 -20.63
CA LEU A 138 9.44 3.99 -21.06
C LEU A 138 10.07 5.18 -21.79
N ALA A 139 11.23 5.67 -21.33
CA ALA A 139 11.93 6.81 -21.93
C ALA A 139 12.57 6.47 -23.29
N ALA A 140 12.85 5.19 -23.55
CA ALA A 140 13.43 4.72 -24.79
C ALA A 140 12.39 4.44 -25.91
N ARG A 141 11.12 4.78 -25.71
CA ARG A 141 10.01 4.52 -26.65
C ARG A 141 9.40 5.78 -27.24
#